data_AF-A0A533HWZ1-F1
#
_entry.id   AF-A0A533HWZ1-F1
#
_cell.length_a   1.000
_cell.length_b   1.000
_cell.length_c   1.000
_cell.angle_alpha   90.00
_cell.angle_beta   90.00
_cell.angle_gamma   90.00
#
_symmetry.space_group_name_H-M   'P 1'
#
loop_
_entity.id
_entity.type
_entity.pdbx_description
1 polymer ?
#
loop_
_entity_poly.entity_id
_entity_poly.type
_entity_poly.pdbx_seq_one_letter_code
_entity_poly.pdbx_strand_id
1 'polypeptide(L)'
;MITLIIGIIFSYRGFTGTNWNDGVGLVKKIFLIDNTIILDFSLKDFEKIAEGISILKIINSKILSLKYDTQIENYISEHPLENEF
;
A
#
# COMPACT_ATOMS: atom_id res chain seq x y z
N MET A 1 9.70 -12.61 -17.00
CA MET A 1 8.90 -12.88 -15.80
C MET A 1 9.31 -11.84 -14.77
N ILE A 2 8.45 -10.88 -14.45
CA ILE A 2 8.76 -9.85 -13.44
C ILE A 2 8.48 -10.48 -12.08
N THR A 3 9.50 -10.55 -11.22
CA THR A 3 9.37 -11.10 -9.87
C THR A 3 8.85 -10.01 -8.95
N LEU A 4 7.72 -10.24 -8.29
CA LEU A 4 7.19 -9.36 -7.26
C LEU A 4 7.88 -9.67 -5.92
N ILE A 5 8.52 -8.68 -5.31
CA ILE A 5 9.16 -8.83 -3.99
C ILE A 5 8.23 -8.26 -2.93
N ILE A 6 8.00 -9.02 -1.86
CA ILE A 6 7.22 -8.59 -0.69
C ILE A 6 8.12 -8.54 0.54
N GLY A 7 8.19 -7.37 1.17
CA GLY A 7 8.73 -7.16 2.50
C GLY A 7 7.62 -6.81 3.50
N ILE A 8 7.70 -7.37 4.70
CA ILE A 8 6.76 -7.05 5.79
C ILE A 8 7.57 -6.52 6.97
N ILE A 9 7.21 -5.33 7.43
CA ILE A 9 7.81 -4.67 8.59
C ILE A 9 6.85 -4.79 9.77
N PHE A 10 7.27 -5.51 10.80
CA PHE A 10 6.54 -5.57 12.06
C PHE A 10 6.86 -4.35 12.90
N SER A 11 5.85 -3.53 13.19
CA SER A 11 6.02 -2.32 14.01
C SER A 11 4.76 -2.03 14.81
N TYR A 12 4.88 -1.53 16.03
CA TYR A 12 3.69 -1.32 16.87
C TYR A 12 2.67 -0.34 16.27
N ARG A 13 3.14 0.71 15.57
CA ARG A 13 2.32 1.84 15.09
C ARG A 13 2.30 2.01 13.56
N GLY A 14 2.80 1.05 12.79
CA GLY A 14 2.90 1.15 11.32
C GLY A 14 4.16 1.90 10.86
N PHE A 15 4.12 2.51 9.67
CA PHE A 15 5.23 3.30 9.11
C PHE A 15 5.36 4.67 9.79
N THR A 16 5.86 4.68 11.01
CA THR A 16 6.01 5.91 11.82
C THR A 16 7.27 5.84 12.68
N GLY A 17 7.74 7.00 13.13
CA GLY A 17 8.95 7.16 13.94
C GLY A 17 9.43 8.60 13.91
N THR A 18 10.42 8.94 14.72
CA THR A 18 11.05 10.26 14.68
C THR A 18 11.65 10.47 13.29
N ASN A 19 11.23 11.53 12.59
CA ASN A 19 11.60 11.83 11.20
C ASN A 19 11.12 10.80 10.14
N TRP A 20 10.05 10.05 10.41
CA TRP A 20 9.46 9.08 9.48
C TRP A 20 8.08 9.53 8.96
N ASN A 21 7.87 10.83 8.83
CA ASN A 21 6.56 11.43 8.53
C ASN A 21 6.01 10.98 7.16
N ASP A 22 6.90 10.68 6.21
CA ASP A 22 6.55 10.37 4.83
C ASP A 22 6.65 8.87 4.51
N GLY A 23 6.78 8.00 5.52
CA GLY A 23 7.00 6.57 5.34
C GLY A 23 5.94 5.90 4.45
N VAL A 24 4.67 6.29 4.58
CA VAL A 24 3.57 5.80 3.75
C VAL A 24 3.73 6.22 2.28
N GLY A 25 4.15 7.46 2.02
CA GLY A 25 4.39 7.93 0.66
C GLY A 25 5.59 7.25 0.01
N LEU A 26 6.65 7.02 0.79
CA LEU A 26 7.86 6.34 0.32
C LEU A 26 7.56 4.92 -0.16
N VAL A 27 6.81 4.11 0.60
CA VAL A 27 6.50 2.73 0.20
C VAL A 27 5.65 2.67 -1.07
N LYS A 28 4.74 3.63 -1.30
CA LYS A 28 4.00 3.75 -2.56
C LYS A 28 4.92 4.05 -3.73
N LYS A 29 5.89 4.94 -3.55
CA LYS A 29 6.86 5.29 -4.58
C LYS A 29 7.79 4.12 -4.92
N ILE A 30 8.22 3.34 -3.92
CA ILE A 30 9.02 2.12 -4.12
C ILE A 30 8.23 1.11 -4.95
N PHE A 31 6.94 0.90 -4.64
CA PHE A 31 6.08 0.01 -5.42
C PHE A 31 5.97 0.43 -6.88
N LEU A 32 5.77 1.72 -7.16
CA LEU A 32 5.66 2.27 -8.51
C LEU A 32 6.95 2.11 -9.33
N ILE A 33 8.12 2.27 -8.71
CA ILE A 33 9.41 2.24 -9.41
C ILE A 33 9.91 0.81 -9.62
N ASP A 34 9.75 -0.05 -8.62
CA ASP A 34 10.47 -1.33 -8.54
C ASP A 34 9.56 -2.55 -8.40
N ASN A 35 8.23 -2.37 -8.42
CA ASN A 35 7.24 -3.42 -8.12
C ASN A 35 7.48 -4.13 -6.77
N THR A 36 8.19 -3.45 -5.86
CA THR A 36 8.49 -3.94 -4.51
C THR A 36 7.38 -3.50 -3.57
N ILE A 37 6.72 -4.48 -2.95
CA ILE A 37 5.66 -4.26 -1.97
C ILE A 37 6.28 -4.25 -0.58
N ILE A 38 6.08 -3.16 0.16
CA ILE A 38 6.45 -3.07 1.58
C ILE A 38 5.17 -2.85 2.37
N LEU A 39 4.87 -3.78 3.26
CA LEU A 39 3.70 -3.72 4.14
C LEU A 39 4.15 -3.48 5.57
N ASP A 40 3.40 -2.66 6.31
CA ASP A 40 3.49 -2.66 7.76
C ASP A 40 2.63 -3.80 8.32
N PHE A 41 3.02 -4.35 9.47
CA PHE A 41 2.22 -5.27 10.24
C PHE A 41 2.19 -4.79 11.68
N SER A 42 1.07 -4.22 12.08
CA SER A 42 0.94 -3.42 13.30
C SER A 42 0.13 -4.10 14.40
N LEU A 43 0.09 -3.49 15.60
CA LEU A 43 -0.77 -3.99 16.69
C LEU A 43 -2.22 -4.19 16.21
N LYS A 44 -2.73 -3.27 15.40
CA LYS A 44 -4.09 -3.36 14.83
C LYS A 44 -4.30 -4.61 13.97
N ASP A 45 -3.24 -5.10 13.33
CA ASP A 45 -3.30 -6.31 12.52
C ASP A 45 -3.30 -7.56 13.42
N PHE A 46 -2.61 -7.53 14.56
CA PHE A 46 -2.73 -8.56 15.60
C PHE A 46 -4.11 -8.57 16.28
N GLU A 47 -4.69 -7.40 16.56
CA GLU A 47 -6.05 -7.27 17.10
C GLU A 47 -7.07 -7.91 16.15
N LYS A 48 -6.98 -7.65 14.85
CA LYS A 48 -7.80 -8.32 13.83
C LYS A 48 -7.62 -9.84 13.82
N ILE A 49 -6.40 -10.33 14.01
CA ILE A 49 -6.16 -11.78 14.13
C ILE A 49 -6.86 -12.34 15.36
N ALA A 50 -6.80 -11.64 16.49
CA ALA A 50 -7.49 -12.04 17.72
C ALA A 50 -9.02 -12.08 17.55
N GLU A 51 -9.57 -11.25 16.66
CA GLU A 51 -10.99 -11.25 16.25
C GLU A 51 -11.33 -12.37 15.23
N GLY A 52 -10.37 -13.21 14.83
CA GLY A 52 -10.57 -14.34 13.92
C GLY A 52 -10.31 -14.02 12.44
N ILE A 53 -9.75 -12.85 12.10
CA ILE A 53 -9.40 -12.52 10.73
C ILE A 53 -8.08 -13.23 10.35
N SER A 54 -8.12 -14.00 9.27
CA SER A 54 -6.92 -14.67 8.74
C SER A 54 -5.82 -13.67 8.35
N ILE A 55 -4.58 -13.98 8.73
CA ILE A 55 -3.38 -13.21 8.35
C ILE A 55 -3.27 -13.02 6.83
N LEU A 56 -3.65 -14.04 6.04
CA LEU A 56 -3.62 -13.97 4.58
C LEU A 56 -4.63 -12.94 4.05
N LYS A 57 -5.79 -12.82 4.70
CA LYS A 57 -6.80 -11.81 4.36
C LYS A 57 -6.29 -10.40 4.66
N ILE A 58 -5.59 -10.23 5.79
CA ILE A 58 -4.97 -8.94 6.15
C ILE A 58 -3.92 -8.54 5.11
N ILE A 59 -2.99 -9.44 4.81
CA ILE A 59 -1.92 -9.20 3.83
C ILE A 59 -2.52 -8.88 2.45
N ASN A 60 -3.49 -9.68 1.99
CA ASN A 60 -4.12 -9.45 0.69
C ASN A 60 -4.84 -8.10 0.62
N SER A 61 -5.59 -7.72 1.66
CA SER A 61 -6.24 -6.42 1.72
C SER A 61 -5.24 -5.26 1.66
N LYS A 62 -4.09 -5.38 2.34
CA LYS A 62 -3.04 -4.35 2.29
C LYS A 62 -2.38 -4.25 0.91
N ILE A 63 -2.13 -5.39 0.24
CA ILE A 63 -1.63 -5.42 -1.15
C ILE A 63 -2.62 -4.73 -2.09
N LEU A 64 -3.91 -5.05 -1.97
CA LEU A 64 -4.95 -4.44 -2.80
C LEU A 64 -5.05 -2.94 -2.57
N SER A 65 -5.00 -2.49 -1.31
CA SER A 65 -5.00 -1.06 -0.98
C SER A 65 -3.82 -0.33 -1.64
N LEU A 66 -2.61 -0.90 -1.57
CA LEU A 66 -1.44 -0.30 -2.21
C LEU A 66 -1.58 -0.19 -3.74
N LYS A 67 -2.13 -1.23 -4.38
CA LYS A 67 -2.38 -1.24 -5.82
C LYS A 67 -3.42 -0.19 -6.22
N TYR A 68 -4.55 -0.14 -5.53
CA TYR A 68 -5.60 0.83 -5.84
C TYR A 68 -5.18 2.28 -5.57
N ASP A 69 -4.36 2.52 -4.54
CA ASP A 69 -3.81 3.85 -4.25
C ASP A 69 -2.83 4.35 -5.31
N THR A 70 -2.27 3.48 -6.15
CA THR A 70 -1.21 3.82 -7.11
C THR A 70 -1.66 3.71 -8.56
N GLN A 71 -2.67 2.90 -8.87
CA GLN A 71 -3.20 2.72 -10.24
C GLN A 71 -4.35 3.69 -10.56
N ILE A 72 -4.14 4.99 -10.31
CA ILE A 72 -5.15 6.04 -10.53
C ILE A 72 -5.39 6.32 -12.03
N GLU A 73 -4.37 6.11 -12.86
CA GLU A 73 -4.39 6.37 -14.31
C GLU A 73 -5.58 5.70 -15.02
N ASN A 74 -6.00 4.52 -14.54
CA ASN A 74 -7.16 3.78 -15.08
C ASN A 74 -8.52 4.43 -14.77
N TYR A 75 -8.54 5.46 -13.92
CA TYR A 75 -9.73 6.17 -13.46
C TYR A 75 -9.69 7.66 -13.84
N ILE A 76 -8.65 8.10 -14.56
CA ILE A 76 -8.60 9.44 -15.15
C ILE A 76 -9.41 9.37 -16.45
N SER A 77 -10.57 10.05 -16.47
CA SER A 77 -11.36 10.25 -17.67
C SER A 77 -11.14 11.65 -18.20
N GLU A 78 -10.92 11.80 -19.50
CA GLU A 78 -10.84 13.11 -20.15
C GLU A 78 -12.14 13.89 -19.90
N HIS A 79 -12.00 15.17 -19.53
CA HIS A 79 -13.16 16.04 -19.43
C HIS A 79 -13.60 16.43 -20.85
N PRO A 80 -14.91 16.46 -21.18
CA PRO A 80 -15.38 16.75 -22.55
C PRO A 80 -14.87 18.08 -23.16
N LEU A 81 -14.43 19.02 -22.31
CA LEU A 81 -13.91 20.34 -22.70
C LEU A 81 -12.38 20.47 -22.61
N GLU A 82 -11.66 19.38 -22.28
CA GLU A 82 -10.20 19.40 -22.08
C GLU A 82 -9.43 19.68 -23.39
N ASN A 83 -10.05 19.38 -24.53
CA ASN A 83 -9.49 19.58 -25.87
C ASN A 83 -10.14 20.72 -26.67
N GLU A 84 -10.98 21.58 -26.06
CA GLU A 84 -11.71 22.66 -26.75
C GLU A 84 -11.10 24.08 -26.63
N PHE A 85 -9.83 24.22 -26.22
CA PHE A 85 -9.12 25.50 -26.18
C PHE A 85 -7.80 25.52 -26.96
#